data_AF-L8P2M4-F1
#
_entry.id   AF-L8P2M4-F1
#
_cell.length_a   1.000
_cell.length_b   1.000
_cell.length_c   1.000
_cell.angle_alpha   90.00
_cell.angle_beta   90.00
_cell.angle_gamma   90.00
#
_symmetry.space_group_name_H-M   'P 1'
#
loop_
_entity.id
_entity.type
_entity.pdbx_description
1 polymer ?
#
loop_
_entity_poly.entity_id
_entity_poly.type
_entity_poly.pdbx_seq_one_letter_code
_entity_poly.pdbx_strand_id
1 'polypeptide(L)'
;MLATAAGAAAICATSTPAEAAGATAARAMAPNLRELRAAADYAVDKLRTVAPGVTAFPVGTKFEKWAYSQSGDWVGGFWPGALWMAWLHSKDAAFRTWALASARKLAPRRHDTGTHDLGFLFYPSWVTAWRLTGDDRWRTGALQAADSLIQRYNPRGRFIRAWGALDDPKNAGRVIIDTMMNLDLLAFASRQTGDEKYLDIAVEHARTTQRVFPRPDGSTPHVYDFDPDSGAPIGPNTVQGYSPTSCWSRGQAWGLYGFTTMYRRTGNPEFLATARALADFAVGALSPDHVPVWDYRAPQQPHDIKDASAGAIMACGLLDLSTATGRPAYREVALRLLTALSETCLTRNSARADAVVARCTRNRPAEDGIEISLPYADYYLLEGILRVLRPQDVDRAIDLSTV
;
A
#
# COMPACT_ATOMS: atom_id res chain seq x y z
N MET A 1 58.96 -54.36 31.67
CA MET A 1 59.09 -53.67 30.37
C MET A 1 57.75 -53.05 30.02
N LEU A 2 57.80 -51.84 29.47
CA LEU A 2 56.74 -51.03 28.85
C LEU A 2 56.42 -49.74 29.61
N ALA A 3 57.16 -48.72 29.20
CA ALA A 3 56.79 -47.32 29.27
C ALA A 3 55.60 -47.04 28.33
N THR A 4 54.82 -46.00 28.64
CA THR A 4 54.22 -44.99 27.73
C THR A 4 53.19 -44.20 28.55
N ALA A 5 53.48 -42.94 28.91
CA ALA A 5 53.35 -41.71 28.12
C ALA A 5 51.98 -41.03 28.40
N ALA A 6 52.05 -39.97 29.19
CA ALA A 6 50.97 -39.02 29.44
C ALA A 6 50.80 -38.11 28.22
N GLY A 7 49.56 -37.94 27.75
CA GLY A 7 49.18 -36.99 26.71
C GLY A 7 48.02 -36.13 27.19
N ALA A 8 48.25 -34.83 27.35
CA ALA A 8 47.24 -33.84 27.69
C ALA A 8 46.27 -33.65 26.52
N ALA A 9 44.97 -33.85 26.76
CA ALA A 9 43.93 -33.53 25.80
C ALA A 9 43.55 -32.03 25.93
N ALA A 10 43.94 -31.24 24.93
CA ALA A 10 43.43 -29.89 24.76
C ALA A 10 41.99 -29.96 24.26
N ILE A 11 41.04 -29.47 25.04
CA ILE A 11 39.63 -29.32 24.63
C ILE A 11 39.57 -28.11 23.68
N CYS A 12 39.75 -28.36 22.38
CA CYS A 12 39.28 -27.43 21.36
C CYS A 12 37.76 -27.59 21.26
N ALA A 13 37.01 -26.64 21.82
CA ALA A 13 35.59 -26.49 21.54
C ALA A 13 35.45 -26.05 20.07
N THR A 14 35.31 -27.01 19.18
CA THR A 14 34.92 -26.77 17.79
C THR A 14 33.42 -26.49 17.76
N SER A 15 33.06 -25.21 17.64
CA SER A 15 31.69 -24.83 17.29
C SER A 15 31.32 -25.50 15.97
N THR A 16 30.20 -26.22 15.94
CA THR A 16 29.70 -26.86 14.71
C THR A 16 29.42 -25.79 13.64
N PRO A 17 29.61 -26.08 12.33
CA PRO A 17 29.33 -25.12 11.26
C PRO A 17 27.87 -24.64 11.25
N ALA A 18 26.96 -25.43 11.83
CA ALA A 18 25.53 -25.13 11.95
C ALA A 18 25.23 -24.03 12.98
N GLU A 19 25.93 -23.98 14.12
CA GLU A 19 25.77 -22.91 15.11
C GLU A 19 26.37 -21.58 14.63
N ALA A 20 27.46 -21.63 13.86
CA ALA A 20 28.04 -20.43 13.25
C ALA A 20 27.18 -19.88 12.09
N ALA A 21 26.49 -20.75 11.33
CA ALA A 21 25.53 -20.36 10.30
C ALA A 21 24.22 -19.82 10.90
N GLY A 22 23.74 -20.43 11.99
CA GLY A 22 22.60 -19.94 12.77
C GLY A 22 22.90 -18.60 13.45
N ALA A 23 24.11 -18.43 13.98
CA ALA A 23 24.55 -17.19 14.61
C ALA A 23 24.86 -16.07 13.61
N THR A 24 25.22 -16.36 12.35
CA THR A 24 25.38 -15.33 11.30
C THR A 24 24.05 -14.89 10.69
N ALA A 25 23.07 -15.80 10.55
CA ALA A 25 21.71 -15.43 10.15
C ALA A 25 20.94 -14.70 11.27
N ALA A 26 21.20 -15.04 12.54
CA ALA A 26 20.57 -14.43 13.71
C ALA A 26 21.32 -13.20 14.25
N ARG A 27 22.52 -12.88 13.74
CA ARG A 27 23.23 -11.61 14.03
C ARG A 27 22.61 -10.48 13.21
N ALA A 28 21.35 -10.22 13.55
CA ALA A 28 20.69 -8.93 13.57
C ALA A 28 20.69 -8.13 12.25
N MET A 29 19.80 -8.53 11.33
CA MET A 29 19.05 -7.58 10.49
C MET A 29 18.14 -6.69 11.35
N ALA A 30 18.74 -6.00 12.33
CA ALA A 30 18.15 -4.74 12.75
C ALA A 30 18.02 -3.89 11.48
N PRO A 31 16.88 -3.21 11.27
CA PRO A 31 16.68 -2.37 10.11
C PRO A 31 17.88 -1.45 9.94
N ASN A 32 18.61 -1.62 8.85
CA ASN A 32 19.73 -0.75 8.61
C ASN A 32 19.15 0.59 8.17
N LEU A 33 18.98 1.52 9.11
CA LEU A 33 18.50 2.88 8.81
C LEU A 33 19.36 3.55 7.72
N ARG A 34 20.62 3.10 7.55
CA ARG A 34 21.48 3.50 6.43
C ARG A 34 20.95 2.99 5.09
N GLU A 35 20.49 1.75 5.01
CA GLU A 35 19.92 1.17 3.79
C GLU A 35 18.61 1.86 3.42
N LEU A 36 17.71 2.05 4.38
CA LEU A 36 16.47 2.80 4.13
C LEU A 36 16.75 4.23 3.67
N ARG A 37 17.75 4.89 4.25
CA ARG A 37 18.18 6.22 3.79
C ARG A 37 18.75 6.18 2.38
N ALA A 38 19.64 5.23 2.07
CA ALA A 38 20.22 5.07 0.74
C ALA A 38 19.17 4.71 -0.33
N ALA A 39 18.10 4.03 0.05
CA ALA A 39 16.95 3.77 -0.82
C ALA A 39 16.12 5.03 -1.08
N ALA A 40 15.87 5.85 -0.04
CA ALA A 40 15.21 7.14 -0.21
C ALA A 40 16.04 8.13 -1.05
N ASP A 41 17.36 8.20 -0.83
CA ASP A 41 18.27 9.02 -1.62
C ASP A 41 18.25 8.59 -3.09
N TYR A 42 18.33 7.28 -3.36
CA TYR A 42 18.20 6.73 -4.72
C TYR A 42 16.86 7.08 -5.37
N ALA A 43 15.75 6.92 -4.64
CA ALA A 43 14.42 7.23 -5.14
C ALA A 43 14.30 8.72 -5.50
N VAL A 44 14.83 9.61 -4.67
CA VAL A 44 14.90 11.05 -4.93
C VAL A 44 15.71 11.34 -6.19
N ASP A 45 16.89 10.76 -6.35
CA ASP A 45 17.74 11.00 -7.53
C ASP A 45 17.11 10.49 -8.82
N LYS A 46 16.47 9.32 -8.77
CA LYS A 46 15.69 8.77 -9.89
C LYS A 46 14.54 9.71 -10.26
N LEU A 47 13.73 10.13 -9.29
CA LEU A 47 12.61 11.05 -9.51
C LEU A 47 13.09 12.40 -10.04
N ARG A 48 14.21 12.95 -9.55
CA ARG A 48 14.79 14.21 -10.05
C ARG A 48 15.16 14.11 -11.53
N THR A 49 15.67 12.96 -11.95
CA THR A 49 16.07 12.70 -13.35
C THR A 49 14.84 12.58 -14.25
N VAL A 50 13.79 11.91 -13.78
CA VAL A 50 12.64 11.50 -14.60
C VAL A 50 11.54 12.56 -14.62
N ALA A 51 11.27 13.23 -13.50
CA ALA A 51 10.14 14.14 -13.36
C ALA A 51 10.06 15.28 -14.39
N PRO A 52 11.18 15.91 -14.84
CA PRO A 52 11.12 16.91 -15.90
C PRO A 52 10.51 16.39 -17.22
N GLY A 53 10.65 15.10 -17.52
CA GLY A 53 10.11 14.47 -18.73
C GLY A 53 8.69 13.92 -18.60
N VAL A 54 8.10 13.94 -17.40
CA VAL A 54 6.78 13.36 -17.14
C VAL A 54 5.68 14.37 -17.47
N THR A 55 5.01 14.14 -18.59
CA THR A 55 3.98 15.05 -19.14
C THR A 55 2.55 14.62 -18.82
N ALA A 56 2.33 13.39 -18.38
CA ALA A 56 1.03 12.82 -17.99
C ALA A 56 1.21 11.89 -16.77
N PHE A 57 0.22 11.09 -16.39
CA PHE A 57 0.30 10.25 -15.19
C PHE A 57 0.88 8.88 -15.51
N PRO A 58 2.00 8.46 -14.90
CA PRO A 58 2.48 7.09 -15.01
C PRO A 58 1.43 6.08 -14.52
N VAL A 59 1.24 4.98 -15.25
CA VAL A 59 0.30 3.90 -14.85
C VAL A 59 0.98 2.54 -14.65
N GLY A 60 2.21 2.41 -15.11
CA GLY A 60 3.03 1.21 -15.09
C GLY A 60 4.13 1.32 -16.15
N THR A 61 5.14 0.46 -16.11
CA THR A 61 6.20 0.48 -17.13
C THR A 61 5.97 -0.50 -18.28
N LYS A 62 6.44 -0.13 -19.47
CA LYS A 62 6.67 -1.02 -20.60
C LYS A 62 8.12 -0.85 -21.04
N PHE A 63 8.87 -1.94 -21.11
CA PHE A 63 10.31 -1.90 -21.40
C PHE A 63 11.08 -0.91 -20.50
N GLU A 64 10.74 -0.93 -19.20
CA GLU A 64 11.28 -0.07 -18.13
C GLU A 64 10.94 1.42 -18.22
N LYS A 65 10.19 1.83 -19.24
CA LYS A 65 9.74 3.21 -19.45
C LYS A 65 8.31 3.41 -18.98
N TRP A 66 8.00 4.57 -18.41
CA TRP A 66 6.63 4.87 -17.98
C TRP A 66 5.68 4.86 -19.17
N ALA A 67 4.60 4.08 -19.05
CA ALA A 67 3.39 4.26 -19.84
C ALA A 67 2.48 5.26 -19.11
N TYR A 68 1.77 6.08 -19.89
CA TYR A 68 1.02 7.22 -19.34
C TYR A 68 -0.48 7.12 -19.59
N SER A 69 -1.26 7.65 -18.65
CA SER A 69 -2.66 8.01 -18.81
C SER A 69 -2.84 9.52 -18.72
N GLN A 70 -3.65 10.09 -19.61
CA GLN A 70 -4.00 11.52 -19.56
C GLN A 70 -4.96 11.83 -18.40
N SER A 71 -5.86 10.90 -18.08
CA SER A 71 -6.86 11.06 -17.03
C SER A 71 -6.37 10.64 -15.64
N GLY A 72 -5.21 9.98 -15.57
CA GLY A 72 -4.67 9.40 -14.34
C GLY A 72 -4.98 7.93 -14.13
N ASP A 73 -5.96 7.35 -14.84
CA ASP A 73 -6.52 6.03 -14.48
C ASP A 73 -6.93 6.04 -12.98
N TRP A 74 -6.90 4.94 -12.26
CA TRP A 74 -7.10 4.92 -10.79
C TRP A 74 -5.83 5.28 -9.98
N VAL A 75 -4.66 5.32 -10.64
CA VAL A 75 -3.34 5.45 -10.00
C VAL A 75 -2.74 6.85 -10.05
N GLY A 76 -3.43 7.81 -10.69
CA GLY A 76 -2.87 9.13 -11.00
C GLY A 76 -2.48 9.97 -9.78
N GLY A 77 -3.04 9.69 -8.60
CA GLY A 77 -2.68 10.38 -7.36
C GLY A 77 -1.33 9.96 -6.78
N PHE A 78 -0.82 8.78 -7.13
CA PHE A 78 0.43 8.28 -6.56
C PHE A 78 1.67 8.99 -7.10
N TRP A 79 1.64 9.47 -8.34
CA TRP A 79 2.75 10.24 -8.91
C TRP A 79 3.00 11.57 -8.17
N PRO A 80 2.03 12.50 -8.04
CA PRO A 80 2.23 13.68 -7.20
C PRO A 80 2.50 13.32 -5.74
N GLY A 81 1.95 12.22 -5.22
CA GLY A 81 2.29 11.72 -3.88
C GLY A 81 3.77 11.35 -3.74
N ALA A 82 4.35 10.62 -4.69
CA ALA A 82 5.76 10.24 -4.66
C ALA A 82 6.67 11.48 -4.74
N LEU A 83 6.27 12.49 -5.52
CA LEU A 83 6.97 13.78 -5.59
C LEU A 83 6.88 14.54 -4.25
N TRP A 84 5.75 14.50 -3.55
CA TRP A 84 5.67 15.05 -2.19
C TRP A 84 6.59 14.32 -1.22
N MET A 85 6.65 12.99 -1.25
CA MET A 85 7.57 12.23 -0.41
C MET A 85 9.03 12.57 -0.72
N ALA A 86 9.39 12.70 -2.00
CA ALA A 86 10.71 13.15 -2.43
C ALA A 86 11.03 14.56 -1.90
N TRP A 87 10.07 15.49 -1.93
CA TRP A 87 10.21 16.82 -1.32
C TRP A 87 10.41 16.74 0.19
N LEU A 88 9.65 15.92 0.92
CA LEU A 88 9.81 15.76 2.37
C LEU A 88 11.21 15.25 2.72
N HIS A 89 11.76 14.34 1.91
CA HIS A 89 13.08 13.76 2.13
C HIS A 89 14.22 14.73 1.82
N SER A 90 14.17 15.37 0.65
CA SER A 90 15.27 16.16 0.07
C SER A 90 15.19 17.66 0.35
N LYS A 91 13.99 18.16 0.66
CA LYS A 91 13.62 19.59 0.71
C LYS A 91 13.86 20.37 -0.60
N ASP A 92 14.08 19.68 -1.72
CA ASP A 92 14.30 20.28 -3.03
C ASP A 92 12.98 20.82 -3.62
N ALA A 93 12.92 22.15 -3.79
CA ALA A 93 11.71 22.86 -4.23
C ALA A 93 11.21 22.46 -5.63
N ALA A 94 12.04 21.84 -6.47
CA ALA A 94 11.61 21.30 -7.76
C ALA A 94 10.53 20.23 -7.59
N PHE A 95 10.66 19.34 -6.61
CA PHE A 95 9.66 18.30 -6.34
C PHE A 95 8.31 18.88 -5.94
N ARG A 96 8.30 19.91 -5.08
CA ARG A 96 7.07 20.63 -4.74
C ARG A 96 6.40 21.23 -5.98
N THR A 97 7.20 21.79 -6.89
CA THR A 97 6.70 22.38 -8.14
C THR A 97 6.09 21.32 -9.05
N TRP A 98 6.76 20.19 -9.26
CA TRP A 98 6.25 19.07 -10.05
C TRP A 98 5.03 18.42 -9.42
N ALA A 99 5.02 18.22 -8.10
CA ALA A 99 3.89 17.63 -7.38
C ALA A 99 2.61 18.46 -7.59
N LEU A 100 2.70 19.78 -7.42
CA LEU A 100 1.58 20.69 -7.65
C LEU A 100 1.16 20.70 -9.13
N ALA A 101 2.11 20.75 -10.07
CA ALA A 101 1.80 20.75 -11.50
C ALA A 101 1.09 19.45 -11.94
N SER A 102 1.55 18.29 -11.48
CA SER A 102 0.92 17.00 -11.73
C SER A 102 -0.44 16.88 -11.06
N ALA A 103 -0.57 17.30 -9.79
CA ALA A 103 -1.85 17.27 -9.07
C ALA A 103 -2.93 18.11 -9.78
N ARG A 104 -2.59 19.28 -10.35
CA ARG A 104 -3.56 20.11 -11.08
C ARG A 104 -4.23 19.35 -12.24
N LYS A 105 -3.53 18.42 -12.88
CA LYS A 105 -4.07 17.64 -14.01
C LYS A 105 -5.19 16.67 -13.60
N LEU A 106 -5.31 16.35 -12.31
CA LEU A 106 -6.43 15.55 -11.79
C LEU A 106 -7.74 16.34 -11.66
N ALA A 107 -7.73 17.65 -11.92
CA ALA A 107 -8.91 18.48 -11.71
C ALA A 107 -10.20 17.92 -12.34
N PRO A 108 -10.21 17.43 -13.59
CA PRO A 108 -11.43 16.85 -14.16
C PRO A 108 -12.00 15.65 -13.39
N ARG A 109 -11.15 14.88 -12.68
CA ARG A 109 -11.54 13.66 -11.95
C ARG A 109 -12.29 13.93 -10.65
N ARG A 110 -12.37 15.18 -10.16
CA ARG A 110 -13.05 15.51 -8.90
C ARG A 110 -14.58 15.36 -8.96
N HIS A 111 -15.11 15.19 -10.18
CA HIS A 111 -16.52 14.95 -10.46
C HIS A 111 -16.76 13.53 -11.02
N ASP A 112 -15.75 12.66 -10.98
CA ASP A 112 -15.84 11.32 -11.54
C ASP A 112 -16.68 10.42 -10.62
N THR A 113 -17.88 10.10 -11.08
CA THR A 113 -18.80 9.19 -10.38
C THR A 113 -18.74 7.78 -10.94
N GLY A 114 -17.74 7.42 -11.76
CA GLY A 114 -17.57 6.11 -12.41
C GLY A 114 -16.68 5.12 -11.66
N THR A 115 -15.93 5.57 -10.65
CA THR A 115 -15.04 4.74 -9.83
C THR A 115 -15.06 5.12 -8.35
N HIS A 116 -14.78 4.16 -7.48
CA HIS A 116 -14.49 4.38 -6.05
C HIS A 116 -13.09 4.92 -5.75
N ASP A 117 -12.18 4.94 -6.73
CA ASP A 117 -10.75 5.24 -6.55
C ASP A 117 -10.42 6.73 -6.28
N LEU A 118 -11.41 7.53 -5.89
CA LEU A 118 -11.22 8.95 -5.66
C LEU A 118 -10.30 9.21 -4.46
N GLY A 119 -10.27 8.34 -3.46
CA GLY A 119 -9.30 8.46 -2.37
C GLY A 119 -7.86 8.26 -2.86
N PHE A 120 -7.60 7.26 -3.68
CA PHE A 120 -6.27 7.08 -4.29
C PHE A 120 -5.86 8.24 -5.19
N LEU A 121 -6.82 8.85 -5.89
CA LEU A 121 -6.54 10.01 -6.73
C LEU A 121 -6.27 11.27 -5.91
N PHE A 122 -7.10 11.58 -4.92
CA PHE A 122 -7.14 12.90 -4.28
C PHE A 122 -6.44 12.96 -2.93
N TYR A 123 -6.30 11.85 -2.20
CA TYR A 123 -5.65 11.85 -0.89
C TYR A 123 -4.13 12.07 -0.98
N PRO A 124 -3.34 11.22 -1.68
CA PRO A 124 -1.89 11.42 -1.80
C PRO A 124 -1.51 12.65 -2.64
N SER A 125 -2.47 13.27 -3.33
CA SER A 125 -2.25 14.42 -4.20
C SER A 125 -2.77 15.73 -3.59
N TRP A 126 -4.09 15.95 -3.57
CA TRP A 126 -4.74 17.21 -3.23
C TRP A 126 -4.84 17.40 -1.72
N VAL A 127 -5.20 16.36 -0.96
CA VAL A 127 -5.19 16.43 0.52
C VAL A 127 -3.76 16.70 0.99
N THR A 128 -2.77 15.95 0.49
CA THR A 128 -1.36 16.22 0.80
C THR A 128 -0.90 17.63 0.37
N ALA A 129 -1.28 18.10 -0.81
CA ALA A 129 -0.95 19.46 -1.24
C ALA A 129 -1.55 20.52 -0.31
N TRP A 130 -2.81 20.38 0.10
CA TRP A 130 -3.45 21.28 1.07
C TRP A 130 -2.69 21.26 2.40
N ARG A 131 -2.43 20.08 2.97
CA ARG A 131 -1.75 19.97 4.28
C ARG A 131 -0.35 20.57 4.27
N LEU A 132 0.37 20.47 3.16
CA LEU A 132 1.74 20.98 3.05
C LEU A 132 1.82 22.45 2.67
N THR A 133 0.80 23.02 2.01
CA THR A 133 0.85 24.39 1.48
C THR A 133 -0.15 25.37 2.09
N GLY A 134 -1.23 24.88 2.70
CA GLY A 134 -2.35 25.69 3.18
C GLY A 134 -3.23 26.26 2.07
N ASP A 135 -3.03 25.90 0.80
CA ASP A 135 -3.84 26.42 -0.31
C ASP A 135 -5.21 25.70 -0.38
N ASP A 136 -6.26 26.44 -0.01
CA ASP A 136 -7.63 25.94 0.14
C ASP A 136 -8.29 25.46 -1.16
N ARG A 137 -7.72 25.78 -2.33
CA ARG A 137 -8.22 25.21 -3.59
C ARG A 137 -8.14 23.69 -3.59
N TRP A 138 -7.10 23.13 -2.97
CA TRP A 138 -6.86 21.70 -2.91
C TRP A 138 -7.83 21.03 -1.95
N ARG A 139 -8.09 21.64 -0.79
CA ARG A 139 -9.12 21.22 0.15
C ARG A 139 -10.49 21.21 -0.51
N THR A 140 -10.91 22.33 -1.08
CA THR A 140 -12.21 22.48 -1.77
C THR A 140 -12.40 21.40 -2.83
N GLY A 141 -11.35 21.17 -3.62
CA GLY A 141 -11.35 20.17 -4.66
C GLY A 141 -11.44 18.72 -4.16
N ALA A 142 -10.74 18.39 -3.07
CA ALA A 142 -10.82 17.07 -2.44
C ALA A 142 -12.21 16.82 -1.81
N LEU A 143 -12.88 17.86 -1.29
CA LEU A 143 -14.26 17.77 -0.82
C LEU A 143 -15.24 17.47 -1.97
N GLN A 144 -15.06 18.10 -3.14
CA GLN A 144 -15.86 17.77 -4.33
C GLN A 144 -15.66 16.32 -4.79
N ALA A 145 -14.44 15.79 -4.65
CA ALA A 145 -14.16 14.38 -4.92
C ALA A 145 -14.86 13.48 -3.88
N ALA A 146 -14.88 13.85 -2.61
CA ALA A 146 -15.63 13.12 -1.58
C ALA A 146 -17.15 13.13 -1.87
N ASP A 147 -17.70 14.26 -2.33
CA ASP A 147 -19.11 14.35 -2.78
C ASP A 147 -19.42 13.40 -3.94
N SER A 148 -18.46 13.23 -4.86
CA SER A 148 -18.60 12.29 -5.98
C SER A 148 -18.48 10.84 -5.51
N LEU A 149 -17.62 10.56 -4.52
CA LEU A 149 -17.44 9.22 -3.96
C LEU A 149 -18.70 8.73 -3.25
N ILE A 150 -19.33 9.59 -2.43
CA ILE A 150 -20.53 9.18 -1.67
C ILE A 150 -21.76 8.95 -2.56
N GLN A 151 -21.82 9.50 -3.77
CA GLN A 151 -22.88 9.16 -4.75
C GLN A 151 -22.85 7.70 -5.17
N ARG A 152 -21.73 7.01 -4.95
CA ARG A 152 -21.57 5.57 -5.20
C ARG A 152 -22.02 4.71 -4.02
N TYR A 153 -22.50 5.31 -2.93
CA TYR A 153 -23.01 4.57 -1.78
C TYR A 153 -24.36 3.91 -2.10
N ASN A 154 -24.43 2.60 -1.94
CA ASN A 154 -25.66 1.83 -1.94
C ASN A 154 -26.15 1.71 -0.48
N PRO A 155 -27.26 2.37 -0.09
CA PRO A 155 -27.75 2.35 1.28
C PRO A 155 -28.42 1.03 1.68
N ARG A 156 -28.87 0.22 0.72
CA ARG A 156 -29.53 -1.07 0.99
C ARG A 156 -28.50 -2.13 1.41
N GLY A 157 -27.42 -2.24 0.64
CA GLY A 157 -26.28 -3.11 0.95
C GLY A 157 -25.22 -2.50 1.85
N ARG A 158 -25.30 -1.19 2.13
CA ARG A 158 -24.35 -0.42 2.95
C ARG A 158 -22.92 -0.57 2.46
N PHE A 159 -22.72 -0.39 1.16
CA PHE A 159 -21.41 -0.45 0.51
C PHE A 159 -21.25 0.67 -0.51
N ILE A 160 -20.03 0.87 -0.98
CA ILE A 160 -19.70 1.82 -2.05
C ILE A 160 -19.39 0.96 -3.26
N ARG A 161 -20.13 1.15 -4.36
CA ARG A 161 -19.90 0.37 -5.59
C ARG A 161 -18.54 0.71 -6.19
N ALA A 162 -17.81 -0.32 -6.62
CA ALA A 162 -16.43 -0.14 -7.07
C ALA A 162 -16.36 0.54 -8.44
N TRP A 163 -16.97 -0.04 -9.49
CA TRP A 163 -16.81 0.43 -10.87
C TRP A 163 -18.13 0.67 -11.62
N GLY A 164 -18.02 1.30 -12.79
CA GLY A 164 -19.11 1.55 -13.72
C GLY A 164 -19.90 2.83 -13.40
N ALA A 165 -20.57 3.34 -14.42
CA ALA A 165 -21.50 4.46 -14.30
C ALA A 165 -22.65 4.12 -13.34
N LEU A 166 -23.20 5.13 -12.67
CA LEU A 166 -24.21 4.92 -11.62
C LEU A 166 -25.49 4.21 -12.13
N ASP A 167 -25.80 4.36 -13.41
CA ASP A 167 -26.92 3.72 -14.12
C ASP A 167 -26.56 2.38 -14.76
N ASP A 168 -25.29 1.96 -14.77
CA ASP A 168 -24.87 0.65 -15.28
C ASP A 168 -25.09 -0.44 -14.22
N PRO A 169 -25.98 -1.43 -14.48
CA PRO A 169 -26.27 -2.51 -13.53
C PRO A 169 -25.14 -3.53 -13.41
N LYS A 170 -24.24 -3.64 -14.39
CA LYS A 170 -23.26 -4.74 -14.50
C LYS A 170 -22.33 -4.85 -13.28
N ASN A 171 -21.98 -3.72 -12.68
CA ASN A 171 -21.12 -3.64 -11.50
C ASN A 171 -21.81 -2.95 -10.31
N ALA A 172 -23.13 -2.80 -10.33
CA ALA A 172 -23.87 -2.05 -9.31
C ALA A 172 -23.77 -2.67 -7.90
N GLY A 173 -23.57 -3.99 -7.82
CA GLY A 173 -23.38 -4.74 -6.59
C GLY A 173 -21.93 -5.14 -6.28
N ARG A 174 -20.95 -4.65 -7.06
CA ARG A 174 -19.56 -5.09 -6.93
C ARG A 174 -18.79 -4.24 -5.92
N VAL A 175 -18.21 -4.89 -4.92
CA VAL A 175 -17.32 -4.27 -3.91
C VAL A 175 -15.94 -4.88 -4.01
N ILE A 176 -14.89 -4.05 -3.86
CA ILE A 176 -13.50 -4.46 -3.96
C ILE A 176 -12.74 -3.98 -2.73
N ILE A 177 -11.81 -4.79 -2.23
CA ILE A 177 -11.13 -4.57 -0.95
C ILE A 177 -10.35 -3.24 -0.88
N ASP A 178 -9.86 -2.73 -2.01
CA ASP A 178 -9.15 -1.45 -2.12
C ASP A 178 -10.05 -0.22 -1.92
N THR A 179 -11.38 -0.38 -1.92
CA THR A 179 -12.29 0.66 -1.42
C THR A 179 -11.92 1.09 -0.01
N MET A 180 -11.39 0.18 0.82
CA MET A 180 -10.93 0.46 2.18
C MET A 180 -9.87 1.58 2.24
N MET A 181 -9.02 1.68 1.21
CA MET A 181 -8.02 2.75 1.12
C MET A 181 -8.60 4.08 0.65
N ASN A 182 -9.79 4.06 0.05
CA ASN A 182 -10.47 5.25 -0.43
C ASN A 182 -11.31 5.95 0.65
N LEU A 183 -11.59 5.24 1.76
CA LEU A 183 -12.41 5.74 2.87
C LEU A 183 -11.76 6.91 3.62
N ASP A 184 -10.43 7.04 3.59
CA ASP A 184 -9.73 8.12 4.29
C ASP A 184 -10.08 9.50 3.73
N LEU A 185 -10.43 9.57 2.43
CA LEU A 185 -10.95 10.80 1.82
C LEU A 185 -12.29 11.23 2.45
N LEU A 186 -13.15 10.28 2.82
CA LEU A 186 -14.43 10.56 3.45
C LEU A 186 -14.24 10.98 4.92
N ALA A 187 -13.33 10.33 5.64
CA ALA A 187 -12.94 10.76 6.98
C ALA A 187 -12.35 12.18 6.99
N PHE A 188 -11.51 12.50 6.00
CA PHE A 188 -11.04 13.86 5.76
C PHE A 188 -12.21 14.82 5.53
N ALA A 189 -13.15 14.50 4.63
CA ALA A 189 -14.28 15.36 4.30
C ALA A 189 -15.16 15.66 5.52
N SER A 190 -15.47 14.65 6.33
CA SER A 190 -16.23 14.82 7.56
C SER A 190 -15.53 15.78 8.53
N ARG A 191 -14.22 15.58 8.78
CA ARG A 191 -13.43 16.48 9.64
C ARG A 191 -13.38 17.92 9.12
N GLN A 192 -13.29 18.11 7.80
CA GLN A 192 -13.16 19.43 7.19
C GLN A 192 -14.48 20.21 7.11
N THR A 193 -15.62 19.53 7.14
CA THR A 193 -16.95 20.13 6.95
C THR A 193 -17.77 20.14 8.24
N GLY A 194 -17.48 19.24 9.18
CA GLY A 194 -18.35 18.95 10.33
C GLY A 194 -19.56 18.08 9.97
N ASP A 195 -19.70 17.62 8.73
CA ASP A 195 -20.80 16.77 8.29
C ASP A 195 -20.43 15.29 8.49
N GLU A 196 -21.10 14.61 9.41
CA GLU A 196 -20.82 13.22 9.78
C GLU A 196 -21.14 12.22 8.66
N LYS A 197 -21.99 12.58 7.68
CA LYS A 197 -22.46 11.65 6.64
C LYS A 197 -21.32 10.96 5.89
N TYR A 198 -20.20 11.66 5.66
CA TYR A 198 -19.06 11.09 4.95
C TYR A 198 -18.41 9.98 5.78
N LEU A 199 -18.19 10.22 7.08
CA LEU A 199 -17.61 9.22 7.96
C LEU A 199 -18.59 8.08 8.22
N ASP A 200 -19.88 8.35 8.35
CA ASP A 200 -20.91 7.31 8.49
C ASP A 200 -20.91 6.35 7.31
N ILE A 201 -20.90 6.88 6.08
CA ILE A 201 -20.81 6.05 4.85
C ILE A 201 -19.52 5.23 4.85
N ALA A 202 -18.39 5.82 5.26
CA ALA A 202 -17.13 5.10 5.36
C ALA A 202 -17.17 3.96 6.39
N VAL A 203 -17.75 4.21 7.57
CA VAL A 203 -17.92 3.22 8.64
C VAL A 203 -18.84 2.09 8.19
N GLU A 204 -19.97 2.41 7.55
CA GLU A 204 -20.90 1.40 7.04
C GLU A 204 -20.28 0.53 5.95
N HIS A 205 -19.52 1.14 5.02
CA HIS A 205 -18.72 0.38 4.05
C HIS A 205 -17.73 -0.55 4.75
N ALA A 206 -16.94 -0.03 5.71
CA ALA A 206 -15.94 -0.80 6.42
C ALA A 206 -16.56 -1.98 7.21
N ARG A 207 -17.72 -1.78 7.84
CA ARG A 207 -18.49 -2.84 8.52
C ARG A 207 -18.98 -3.91 7.54
N THR A 208 -19.50 -3.50 6.38
CA THR A 208 -19.92 -4.45 5.34
C THR A 208 -18.73 -5.28 4.84
N THR A 209 -17.59 -4.63 4.56
CA THR A 209 -16.35 -5.32 4.16
C THR A 209 -15.85 -6.26 5.25
N GLN A 210 -15.83 -5.82 6.52
CA GLN A 210 -15.42 -6.62 7.68
C GLN A 210 -16.26 -7.89 7.84
N ARG A 211 -17.56 -7.82 7.55
CA ARG A 211 -18.48 -8.94 7.70
C ARG A 211 -18.24 -10.06 6.68
N VAL A 212 -17.75 -9.74 5.49
CA VAL A 212 -17.81 -10.66 4.33
C VAL A 212 -16.48 -10.94 3.64
N PHE A 213 -15.47 -10.06 3.76
CA PHE A 213 -14.16 -10.28 3.14
C PHE A 213 -13.23 -11.18 3.96
N PRO A 214 -13.00 -10.92 5.26
CA PRO A 214 -12.11 -11.76 6.06
C PRO A 214 -12.62 -13.20 6.15
N ARG A 215 -11.79 -14.15 5.73
CA ARG A 215 -11.99 -15.57 6.02
C ARG A 215 -11.54 -15.89 7.45
N PRO A 216 -11.91 -17.05 8.02
CA PRO A 216 -11.52 -17.40 9.39
C PRO A 216 -10.01 -17.38 9.67
N ASP A 217 -9.17 -17.58 8.65
CA ASP A 217 -7.72 -17.54 8.76
C ASP A 217 -7.10 -16.14 8.55
N GLY A 218 -7.92 -15.11 8.34
CA GLY A 218 -7.48 -13.74 8.08
C GLY A 218 -7.18 -13.41 6.61
N SER A 219 -7.21 -14.39 5.71
CA SER A 219 -7.09 -14.13 4.26
C SER A 219 -8.35 -13.46 3.70
N THR A 220 -8.23 -12.75 2.57
CA THR A 220 -9.37 -12.07 1.92
C THR A 220 -9.53 -12.49 0.45
N PRO A 221 -10.75 -12.48 -0.12
CA PRO A 221 -10.94 -12.41 -1.55
C PRO A 221 -10.59 -11.00 -2.04
N HIS A 222 -10.45 -10.85 -3.35
CA HIS A 222 -10.26 -9.54 -3.95
C HIS A 222 -11.58 -8.76 -4.07
N VAL A 223 -12.65 -9.43 -4.50
CA VAL A 223 -13.96 -8.86 -4.78
C VAL A 223 -15.02 -9.59 -3.96
N TYR A 224 -16.10 -8.90 -3.62
CA TYR A 224 -17.32 -9.51 -3.13
C TYR A 224 -18.51 -8.88 -3.87
N ASP A 225 -19.35 -9.72 -4.47
CA ASP A 225 -20.53 -9.30 -5.22
C ASP A 225 -21.78 -9.38 -4.31
N PHE A 226 -22.67 -8.41 -4.47
CA PHE A 226 -23.95 -8.27 -3.77
C PHE A 226 -25.08 -8.11 -4.79
N ASP A 227 -26.30 -8.45 -4.37
CA ASP A 227 -27.49 -8.02 -5.08
C ASP A 227 -27.72 -6.52 -4.79
N PRO A 228 -27.66 -5.64 -5.80
CA PRO A 228 -27.70 -4.19 -5.58
C PRO A 228 -29.07 -3.69 -5.10
N ASP A 229 -30.14 -4.46 -5.32
CA ASP A 229 -31.49 -4.06 -4.98
C ASP A 229 -31.91 -4.45 -3.57
N SER A 230 -31.47 -5.60 -3.09
CA SER A 230 -31.75 -6.08 -1.73
C SER A 230 -30.62 -5.80 -0.76
N GLY A 231 -29.39 -5.63 -1.26
CA GLY A 231 -28.18 -5.59 -0.45
C GLY A 231 -27.70 -6.97 0.03
N ALA A 232 -28.31 -8.05 -0.45
CA ALA A 232 -27.95 -9.41 -0.03
C ALA A 232 -26.57 -9.82 -0.59
N PRO A 233 -25.73 -10.50 0.21
CA PRO A 233 -24.44 -11.00 -0.26
C PRO A 233 -24.63 -12.11 -1.30
N ILE A 234 -23.91 -12.05 -2.42
CA ILE A 234 -23.87 -13.12 -3.44
C ILE A 234 -22.66 -14.01 -3.20
N GLY A 235 -21.45 -13.44 -3.07
CA GLY A 235 -20.26 -14.23 -2.77
C GLY A 235 -18.93 -13.60 -3.18
N PRO A 236 -17.81 -14.26 -2.82
CA PRO A 236 -16.48 -13.82 -3.19
C PRO A 236 -16.23 -13.96 -4.69
N ASN A 237 -15.43 -13.06 -5.24
CA ASN A 237 -15.00 -13.06 -6.64
C ASN A 237 -13.57 -12.51 -6.76
N THR A 238 -13.04 -12.45 -7.97
CA THR A 238 -11.75 -11.81 -8.24
C THR A 238 -11.64 -11.33 -9.69
N VAL A 239 -10.89 -10.26 -9.89
CA VAL A 239 -10.42 -9.81 -11.21
C VAL A 239 -8.90 -9.96 -11.38
N GLN A 240 -8.13 -9.80 -10.29
CA GLN A 240 -6.66 -9.75 -10.30
C GLN A 240 -5.96 -10.85 -9.48
N GLY A 241 -6.68 -11.50 -8.56
CA GLY A 241 -6.19 -12.68 -7.81
C GLY A 241 -6.33 -13.97 -8.60
N TYR A 242 -5.62 -15.03 -8.17
CA TYR A 242 -5.61 -16.34 -8.81
C TYR A 242 -7.00 -16.98 -8.91
N SER A 243 -7.81 -16.88 -7.86
CA SER A 243 -9.19 -17.35 -7.85
C SER A 243 -10.03 -16.61 -6.80
N PRO A 244 -11.38 -16.72 -6.81
CA PRO A 244 -12.22 -16.18 -5.73
C PRO A 244 -11.88 -16.72 -4.33
N THR A 245 -11.22 -17.88 -4.26
CA THR A 245 -10.83 -18.54 -3.01
C THR A 245 -9.35 -18.35 -2.65
N SER A 246 -8.57 -17.71 -3.54
CA SER A 246 -7.18 -17.37 -3.30
C SER A 246 -7.03 -16.09 -2.45
N CYS A 247 -5.80 -15.63 -2.25
CA CYS A 247 -5.50 -14.43 -1.48
C CYS A 247 -4.47 -13.58 -2.20
N TRP A 248 -4.97 -12.71 -3.07
CA TRP A 248 -4.16 -11.75 -3.82
C TRP A 248 -3.42 -10.81 -2.87
N SER A 249 -2.09 -10.76 -2.97
CA SER A 249 -1.26 -10.15 -1.92
C SER A 249 -1.47 -8.66 -1.77
N ARG A 250 -1.67 -7.94 -2.87
CA ARG A 250 -1.98 -6.51 -2.83
C ARG A 250 -3.37 -6.23 -2.25
N GLY A 251 -4.36 -7.06 -2.53
CA GLY A 251 -5.69 -6.96 -1.94
C GLY A 251 -5.65 -7.15 -0.42
N GLN A 252 -4.87 -8.12 0.04
CA GLN A 252 -4.62 -8.34 1.47
C GLN A 252 -3.93 -7.13 2.11
N ALA A 253 -2.95 -6.54 1.44
CA ALA A 253 -2.24 -5.34 1.91
C ALA A 253 -3.16 -4.11 1.98
N TRP A 254 -4.08 -3.94 1.01
CA TRP A 254 -5.10 -2.89 1.06
C TRP A 254 -6.07 -3.06 2.21
N GLY A 255 -6.56 -4.29 2.45
CA GLY A 255 -7.44 -4.57 3.58
C GLY A 255 -6.75 -4.25 4.91
N LEU A 256 -5.52 -4.76 5.11
CA LEU A 256 -4.71 -4.50 6.29
C LEU A 256 -4.60 -2.99 6.58
N TYR A 257 -4.12 -2.24 5.59
CA TYR A 257 -3.82 -0.83 5.78
C TYR A 257 -5.11 0.00 5.89
N GLY A 258 -6.13 -0.32 5.10
CA GLY A 258 -7.43 0.35 5.14
C GLY A 258 -8.17 0.14 6.45
N PHE A 259 -8.22 -1.09 7.01
CA PHE A 259 -8.82 -1.32 8.33
C PHE A 259 -8.04 -0.65 9.46
N THR A 260 -6.71 -0.62 9.37
CA THR A 260 -5.88 0.12 10.34
C THR A 260 -6.20 1.61 10.29
N THR A 261 -6.36 2.16 9.09
CA THR A 261 -6.77 3.55 8.88
C THR A 261 -8.16 3.81 9.46
N MET A 262 -9.14 2.94 9.20
CA MET A 262 -10.48 3.10 9.76
C MET A 262 -10.51 3.00 11.29
N TYR A 263 -9.70 2.15 11.91
CA TYR A 263 -9.50 2.20 13.36
C TYR A 263 -8.98 3.56 13.80
N ARG A 264 -7.91 4.06 13.16
CA ARG A 264 -7.31 5.36 13.48
C ARG A 264 -8.29 6.53 13.34
N ARG A 265 -9.24 6.45 12.40
CA ARG A 265 -10.27 7.48 12.17
C ARG A 265 -11.50 7.38 13.07
N THR A 266 -11.69 6.27 13.79
CA THR A 266 -12.96 6.02 14.50
C THR A 266 -12.78 5.55 15.94
N GLY A 267 -11.58 5.10 16.31
CA GLY A 267 -11.33 4.39 17.55
C GLY A 267 -12.00 3.01 17.64
N ASN A 268 -12.67 2.52 16.59
CA ASN A 268 -13.45 1.29 16.66
C ASN A 268 -12.56 0.04 16.77
N PRO A 269 -12.52 -0.65 17.94
CA PRO A 269 -11.63 -1.78 18.17
C PRO A 269 -11.93 -3.00 17.29
N GLU A 270 -13.12 -3.11 16.73
CA GLU A 270 -13.46 -4.20 15.80
C GLU A 270 -12.65 -4.08 14.51
N PHE A 271 -12.47 -2.86 13.98
CA PHE A 271 -11.63 -2.63 12.80
C PHE A 271 -10.16 -2.95 13.11
N LEU A 272 -9.69 -2.66 14.32
CA LEU A 272 -8.35 -3.04 14.77
C LEU A 272 -8.18 -4.56 14.82
N ALA A 273 -9.18 -5.28 15.32
CA ALA A 273 -9.17 -6.74 15.37
C ALA A 273 -9.09 -7.34 13.94
N THR A 274 -9.86 -6.80 13.01
CA THR A 274 -9.80 -7.20 11.59
C THR A 274 -8.43 -6.90 10.97
N ALA A 275 -7.89 -5.69 11.16
CA ALA A 275 -6.56 -5.34 10.68
C ALA A 275 -5.49 -6.31 11.19
N ARG A 276 -5.53 -6.69 12.48
CA ARG A 276 -4.63 -7.68 13.07
C ARG A 276 -4.76 -9.06 12.44
N ALA A 277 -5.98 -9.57 12.25
CA ALA A 277 -6.19 -10.87 11.62
C ALA A 277 -5.62 -10.90 10.18
N LEU A 278 -5.86 -9.83 9.41
CA LEU A 278 -5.32 -9.69 8.06
C LEU A 278 -3.79 -9.58 8.06
N ALA A 279 -3.22 -8.85 9.03
CA ALA A 279 -1.77 -8.75 9.22
C ALA A 279 -1.16 -10.11 9.53
N ASP A 280 -1.70 -10.82 10.52
CA ASP A 280 -1.17 -12.08 11.03
C ASP A 280 -1.14 -13.14 9.92
N PHE A 281 -2.19 -13.23 9.10
CA PHE A 281 -2.20 -14.05 7.88
C PHE A 281 -1.06 -13.66 6.93
N ALA A 282 -0.98 -12.38 6.57
CA ALA A 282 -0.09 -11.92 5.53
C ALA A 282 1.38 -12.05 5.93
N VAL A 283 1.70 -11.76 7.20
CA VAL A 283 3.03 -11.96 7.80
C VAL A 283 3.39 -13.44 7.83
N GLY A 284 2.47 -14.32 8.21
CA GLY A 284 2.68 -15.77 8.22
C GLY A 284 2.87 -16.38 6.83
N ALA A 285 2.34 -15.73 5.79
CA ALA A 285 2.45 -16.16 4.40
C ALA A 285 3.69 -15.60 3.66
N LEU A 286 4.51 -14.77 4.30
CA LEU A 286 5.74 -14.22 3.68
C LEU A 286 6.78 -15.31 3.43
N SER A 287 7.37 -15.29 2.24
CA SER A 287 8.57 -16.06 1.93
C SER A 287 9.80 -15.50 2.67
N PRO A 288 10.87 -16.30 2.87
CA PRO A 288 12.07 -15.88 3.60
C PRO A 288 12.78 -14.63 3.03
N ASP A 289 12.60 -14.34 1.74
CA ASP A 289 13.14 -13.15 1.08
C ASP A 289 12.40 -11.85 1.43
N HIS A 290 11.30 -11.92 2.19
CA HIS A 290 10.48 -10.77 2.61
C HIS A 290 10.00 -9.90 1.43
N VAL A 291 9.79 -10.51 0.26
CA VAL A 291 9.08 -9.89 -0.87
C VAL A 291 7.83 -10.73 -1.13
N PRO A 292 6.62 -10.16 -0.95
CA PRO A 292 5.40 -10.88 -1.26
C PRO A 292 5.41 -11.40 -2.68
N VAL A 293 4.95 -12.63 -2.83
CA VAL A 293 4.41 -13.13 -4.08
C VAL A 293 3.14 -12.36 -4.49
N TRP A 294 2.70 -12.49 -5.73
CA TRP A 294 1.49 -11.83 -6.21
C TRP A 294 0.18 -12.40 -5.61
N ASP A 295 0.14 -13.68 -5.22
CA ASP A 295 -1.02 -14.31 -4.58
C ASP A 295 -0.61 -15.44 -3.63
N TYR A 296 -0.93 -15.32 -2.33
CA TYR A 296 -0.51 -16.24 -1.27
C TYR A 296 -1.12 -17.64 -1.34
N ARG A 297 -2.07 -17.89 -2.25
CA ARG A 297 -2.72 -19.19 -2.43
C ARG A 297 -2.67 -19.67 -3.88
N ALA A 298 -1.87 -19.05 -4.74
CA ALA A 298 -1.58 -19.60 -6.05
C ALA A 298 -0.77 -20.92 -5.94
N PRO A 299 -0.91 -21.86 -6.89
CA PRO A 299 -0.22 -23.16 -6.81
C PRO A 299 1.30 -23.09 -6.74
N GLN A 300 1.91 -22.02 -7.26
CA GLN A 300 3.36 -21.83 -7.34
C GLN A 300 3.97 -21.21 -6.07
N GLN A 301 3.15 -20.93 -5.04
CA GLN A 301 3.63 -20.45 -3.75
C GLN A 301 4.56 -21.45 -3.04
N PRO A 302 5.65 -21.01 -2.35
CA PRO A 302 6.09 -19.62 -2.14
C PRO A 302 7.06 -19.08 -3.22
N HIS A 303 7.28 -19.82 -4.32
CA HIS A 303 8.29 -19.55 -5.35
C HIS A 303 7.73 -18.87 -6.61
N ASP A 304 6.57 -18.25 -6.50
CA ASP A 304 5.88 -17.57 -7.60
C ASP A 304 6.43 -16.16 -7.87
N ILE A 305 5.89 -15.54 -8.91
CA ILE A 305 6.10 -14.14 -9.29
C ILE A 305 5.82 -13.23 -8.10
N LYS A 306 6.65 -12.19 -7.98
CA LYS A 306 6.58 -11.24 -6.88
C LYS A 306 5.64 -10.09 -7.15
N ASP A 307 5.23 -9.47 -6.07
CA ASP A 307 4.60 -8.16 -6.09
C ASP A 307 5.20 -7.27 -5.00
N ALA A 308 6.29 -6.59 -5.38
CA ALA A 308 6.96 -5.61 -4.54
C ALA A 308 6.01 -4.49 -4.05
N SER A 309 4.97 -4.17 -4.84
CA SER A 309 3.97 -3.16 -4.46
C SER A 309 3.16 -3.59 -3.23
N ALA A 310 2.72 -4.86 -3.16
CA ALA A 310 2.06 -5.41 -1.98
C ALA A 310 2.95 -5.31 -0.73
N GLY A 311 4.26 -5.55 -0.88
CA GLY A 311 5.23 -5.43 0.20
C GLY A 311 5.34 -4.00 0.73
N ALA A 312 5.41 -3.00 -0.16
CA ALA A 312 5.50 -1.60 0.22
C ALA A 312 4.22 -1.12 0.95
N ILE A 313 3.06 -1.50 0.44
CA ILE A 313 1.75 -1.19 1.05
C ILE A 313 1.64 -1.86 2.42
N MET A 314 1.96 -3.15 2.50
CA MET A 314 1.91 -3.92 3.74
C MET A 314 2.83 -3.31 4.79
N ALA A 315 4.05 -2.89 4.42
CA ALA A 315 4.95 -2.24 5.35
C ALA A 315 4.34 -0.95 5.94
N CYS A 316 3.68 -0.12 5.13
CA CYS A 316 2.98 1.08 5.61
C CYS A 316 1.87 0.73 6.61
N GLY A 317 1.04 -0.26 6.27
CA GLY A 317 -0.03 -0.74 7.15
C GLY A 317 0.49 -1.34 8.46
N LEU A 318 1.56 -2.13 8.42
CA LEU A 318 2.18 -2.74 9.60
C LEU A 318 2.84 -1.69 10.52
N LEU A 319 3.43 -0.63 9.97
CA LEU A 319 3.95 0.49 10.77
C LEU A 319 2.84 1.21 11.54
N ASP A 320 1.70 1.46 10.87
CA ASP A 320 0.52 2.06 11.50
C ASP A 320 -0.06 1.10 12.56
N LEU A 321 -0.22 -0.18 12.21
CA LEU A 321 -0.77 -1.20 13.09
C LEU A 321 0.09 -1.45 14.33
N SER A 322 1.42 -1.39 14.19
CA SER A 322 2.34 -1.48 15.32
C SER A 322 2.09 -0.37 16.34
N THR A 323 1.84 0.86 15.85
CA THR A 323 1.51 2.01 16.70
C THR A 323 0.14 1.82 17.37
N ALA A 324 -0.87 1.44 16.59
CA ALA A 324 -2.23 1.22 17.06
C ALA A 324 -2.37 0.12 18.11
N THR A 325 -1.53 -0.92 18.04
CA THR A 325 -1.59 -2.10 18.92
C THR A 325 -0.55 -2.11 20.02
N GLY A 326 0.48 -1.25 19.94
CA GLY A 326 1.67 -1.32 20.77
C GLY A 326 2.54 -2.58 20.54
N ARG A 327 2.31 -3.34 19.46
CA ARG A 327 3.05 -4.59 19.17
C ARG A 327 4.28 -4.31 18.31
N PRO A 328 5.52 -4.45 18.84
CA PRO A 328 6.74 -4.17 18.08
C PRO A 328 6.97 -5.15 16.92
N ALA A 329 6.46 -6.39 17.02
CA ALA A 329 6.62 -7.42 16.00
C ALA A 329 6.13 -6.98 14.61
N TYR A 330 5.03 -6.23 14.52
CA TYR A 330 4.55 -5.70 13.24
C TYR A 330 5.52 -4.70 12.62
N ARG A 331 6.09 -3.80 13.45
CA ARG A 331 7.13 -2.86 13.01
C ARG A 331 8.39 -3.59 12.55
N GLU A 332 8.80 -4.64 13.24
CA GLU A 332 9.96 -5.44 12.82
C GLU A 332 9.76 -6.08 11.45
N VAL A 333 8.57 -6.65 11.18
CA VAL A 333 8.25 -7.20 9.86
C VAL A 333 8.20 -6.10 8.80
N ALA A 334 7.58 -4.96 9.09
CA ALA A 334 7.54 -3.83 8.17
C ALA A 334 8.93 -3.37 7.75
N LEU A 335 9.86 -3.35 8.71
CA LEU A 335 11.25 -2.95 8.47
C LEU A 335 12.01 -3.99 7.65
N ARG A 336 11.73 -5.29 7.82
CA ARG A 336 12.28 -6.36 6.96
C ARG A 336 11.74 -6.26 5.53
N LEU A 337 10.44 -6.01 5.34
CA LEU A 337 9.85 -5.76 4.02
C LEU A 337 10.55 -4.58 3.33
N LEU A 338 10.64 -3.42 3.98
CA LEU A 338 11.27 -2.23 3.39
C LEU A 338 12.75 -2.45 3.06
N THR A 339 13.48 -3.17 3.91
CA THR A 339 14.88 -3.51 3.68
C THR A 339 15.02 -4.44 2.47
N ALA A 340 14.24 -5.53 2.41
CA ALA A 340 14.27 -6.46 1.29
C ALA A 340 13.90 -5.81 -0.05
N LEU A 341 12.90 -4.94 -0.07
CA LEU A 341 12.52 -4.17 -1.26
C LEU A 341 13.65 -3.20 -1.68
N SER A 342 14.29 -2.55 -0.72
CA SER A 342 15.42 -1.63 -0.97
C SER A 342 16.63 -2.35 -1.57
N GLU A 343 16.92 -3.56 -1.10
CA GLU A 343 18.06 -4.35 -1.55
C GLU A 343 17.81 -5.05 -2.90
N THR A 344 16.59 -5.53 -3.14
CA THR A 344 16.32 -6.49 -4.22
C THR A 344 15.36 -6.01 -5.31
N CYS A 345 14.61 -4.92 -5.07
CA CYS A 345 13.56 -4.47 -5.98
C CYS A 345 13.81 -3.07 -6.56
N LEU A 346 14.87 -2.37 -6.15
CA LEU A 346 15.21 -1.08 -6.75
C LEU A 346 15.83 -1.24 -8.13
N THR A 347 15.51 -0.33 -9.05
CA THR A 347 16.01 -0.32 -10.44
C THR A 347 17.47 0.13 -10.60
N ARG A 348 18.31 -0.03 -9.55
CA ARG A 348 19.68 0.52 -9.47
C ARG A 348 20.58 0.08 -10.63
N ASN A 349 20.35 -1.13 -11.16
CA ASN A 349 21.14 -1.72 -12.23
C ASN A 349 20.64 -1.38 -13.64
N SER A 350 19.65 -0.47 -13.76
CA SER A 350 19.13 -0.02 -15.05
C SER A 350 19.23 1.50 -15.18
N ALA A 351 20.13 1.95 -16.07
CA ALA A 351 20.20 3.34 -16.49
C ALA A 351 18.97 3.79 -17.32
N ARG A 352 18.20 2.82 -17.84
CA ARG A 352 17.01 3.08 -18.66
C ARG A 352 15.73 3.17 -17.84
N ALA A 353 15.67 2.57 -16.66
CA ALA A 353 14.44 2.54 -15.89
C ALA A 353 13.99 3.93 -15.44
N ASP A 354 12.72 4.26 -15.71
CA ASP A 354 12.10 5.52 -15.27
C ASP A 354 11.56 5.43 -13.83
N ALA A 355 11.30 4.23 -13.33
CA ALA A 355 10.71 3.98 -12.03
C ALA A 355 11.73 3.68 -10.94
N VAL A 356 11.34 3.83 -9.67
CA VAL A 356 12.18 3.48 -8.51
C VAL A 356 12.12 1.98 -8.22
N VAL A 357 10.92 1.41 -8.15
CA VAL A 357 10.67 0.02 -7.72
C VAL A 357 10.29 -0.85 -8.91
N ALA A 358 10.93 -2.00 -9.08
CA ALA A 358 10.61 -3.04 -10.05
C ALA A 358 9.87 -4.21 -9.40
N ARG A 359 9.73 -5.34 -10.11
CA ARG A 359 9.20 -6.61 -9.58
C ARG A 359 7.79 -6.51 -8.98
N CYS A 360 6.97 -5.65 -9.55
CA CYS A 360 5.56 -5.51 -9.21
C CYS A 360 4.69 -6.26 -10.23
N THR A 361 3.49 -6.65 -9.81
CA THR A 361 2.55 -7.39 -10.67
C THR A 361 1.18 -6.70 -10.67
N ARG A 362 0.76 -6.12 -11.80
CA ARG A 362 -0.50 -5.37 -11.95
C ARG A 362 -1.70 -6.29 -12.03
N ASN A 363 -1.79 -7.15 -13.05
CA ASN A 363 -2.90 -8.08 -13.21
C ASN A 363 -2.41 -9.39 -13.85
N ARG A 364 -2.11 -10.38 -13.01
CA ARG A 364 -1.56 -11.66 -13.45
C ARG A 364 -2.54 -12.48 -14.31
N PRO A 365 -3.82 -12.68 -13.92
CA PRO A 365 -4.77 -13.42 -14.75
C PRO A 365 -4.95 -12.86 -16.17
N ALA A 366 -4.80 -11.54 -16.35
CA ALA A 366 -4.91 -10.88 -17.65
C ALA A 366 -3.57 -10.73 -18.40
N GLU A 367 -2.46 -11.22 -17.84
CA GLU A 367 -1.09 -11.00 -18.35
C GLU A 367 -0.77 -9.52 -18.64
N ASP A 368 -1.34 -8.62 -17.82
CA ASP A 368 -1.12 -7.18 -17.91
C ASP A 368 -0.19 -6.73 -16.78
N GLY A 369 1.03 -6.36 -17.17
CA GLY A 369 2.04 -5.78 -16.27
C GLY A 369 2.59 -6.76 -15.24
N ILE A 370 3.42 -7.70 -15.68
CA ILE A 370 4.09 -8.71 -14.84
C ILE A 370 5.57 -8.40 -14.72
N GLU A 371 6.13 -8.42 -13.50
CA GLU A 371 7.51 -8.03 -13.22
C GLU A 371 7.86 -6.62 -13.77
N ILE A 372 6.91 -5.69 -13.64
CA ILE A 372 7.07 -4.28 -14.06
C ILE A 372 7.19 -3.36 -12.85
N SER A 373 7.27 -2.06 -13.11
CA SER A 373 7.19 -1.01 -12.10
C SER A 373 5.81 -0.38 -12.07
N LEU A 374 5.36 0.05 -10.89
CA LEU A 374 4.04 0.64 -10.66
C LEU A 374 4.15 1.91 -9.82
N PRO A 375 3.42 2.99 -10.16
CA PRO A 375 3.58 4.30 -9.49
C PRO A 375 3.24 4.26 -8.00
N TYR A 376 2.30 3.40 -7.60
CA TYR A 376 1.98 3.20 -6.18
C TYR A 376 3.09 2.46 -5.43
N ALA A 377 3.89 1.62 -6.08
CA ALA A 377 5.03 0.99 -5.43
C ALA A 377 6.09 2.04 -5.04
N ASP A 378 6.40 2.97 -5.96
CA ASP A 378 7.29 4.10 -5.70
C ASP A 378 6.77 4.97 -4.55
N TYR A 379 5.46 5.29 -4.56
CA TYR A 379 4.82 6.07 -3.51
C TYR A 379 4.89 5.38 -2.13
N TYR A 380 4.40 4.14 -2.00
CA TYR A 380 4.33 3.45 -0.70
C TYR A 380 5.70 3.03 -0.19
N LEU A 381 6.70 2.77 -1.06
CA LEU A 381 8.06 2.54 -0.60
C LEU A 381 8.61 3.79 0.09
N LEU A 382 8.47 4.95 -0.55
CA LEU A 382 8.89 6.23 0.03
C LEU A 382 8.09 6.57 1.30
N GLU A 383 6.76 6.37 1.29
CA GLU A 383 5.94 6.57 2.49
C GLU A 383 6.44 5.71 3.66
N GLY A 384 6.61 4.41 3.44
CA GLY A 384 7.06 3.47 4.47
C GLY A 384 8.45 3.81 5.01
N ILE A 385 9.41 4.12 4.13
CA ILE A 385 10.75 4.55 4.54
C ILE A 385 10.68 5.86 5.35
N LEU A 386 9.90 6.84 4.91
CA LEU A 386 9.82 8.13 5.59
C LEU A 386 9.03 8.07 6.91
N ARG A 387 8.08 7.16 7.07
CA ARG A 387 7.47 6.88 8.39
C ARG A 387 8.52 6.43 9.41
N VAL A 388 9.59 5.77 8.96
CA VAL A 388 10.70 5.33 9.81
C VAL A 388 11.70 6.46 10.04
N LEU A 389 12.09 7.18 8.99
CA LEU A 389 13.16 8.17 9.04
C LEU A 389 12.71 9.58 9.46
N ARG A 390 11.46 9.95 9.16
CA ARG A 390 10.89 11.29 9.29
C ARG A 390 9.40 11.25 9.68
N PRO A 391 9.02 10.57 10.79
CA PRO A 391 7.60 10.33 11.12
C PRO A 391 6.76 11.62 11.23
N GLN A 392 7.31 12.69 11.80
CA GLN A 392 6.60 13.98 11.94
C GLN A 392 6.33 14.66 10.60
N ASP A 393 7.28 14.59 9.66
CA ASP A 393 7.12 15.17 8.31
C ASP A 393 6.03 14.42 7.52
N VAL A 394 5.96 13.09 7.66
CA VAL A 394 4.93 12.27 7.02
C VAL A 394 3.57 12.51 7.65
N ASP A 395 3.46 12.55 8.98
CA ASP A 395 2.21 12.86 9.68
C ASP A 395 1.63 14.23 9.23
N ARG A 396 2.49 15.24 9.10
CA ARG A 396 2.08 16.52 8.51
C ARG A 396 1.52 16.36 7.11
N ALA A 397 2.07 15.49 6.27
CA ALA A 397 1.69 15.34 4.87
C ALA A 397 0.42 14.50 4.63
N ILE A 398 0.21 13.42 5.39
CA ILE A 398 -0.86 12.44 5.13
C ILE A 398 -1.80 12.21 6.31
N ASP A 399 -1.61 12.93 7.43
CA ASP A 399 -2.40 12.82 8.65
C ASP A 399 -2.41 11.41 9.25
N LEU A 400 -1.48 11.13 10.16
CA LEU A 400 -1.37 9.91 10.95
C LEU A 400 -1.91 10.07 12.37
N SER A 401 -2.58 11.18 12.66
CA SER A 401 -3.26 11.40 13.93
C SER A 401 -4.41 10.41 14.15
N THR A 402 -4.56 9.94 15.39
CA THR A 402 -5.75 9.25 15.88
C THR A 402 -6.83 10.28 16.24
N VAL A 403 -8.10 9.90 16.12
CA VAL A 403 -9.23 10.69 16.62
C VAL A 403 -9.29 10.69 18.14
#